data_AF-A0A845AJB8-F1
#
_entry.id   AF-A0A845AJB8-F1
#
_cell.length_a   1.000
_cell.length_b   1.000
_cell.length_c   1.000
_cell.angle_alpha   90.00
_cell.angle_beta   90.00
_cell.angle_gamma   90.00
#
_symmetry.space_group_name_H-M   'P 1'
#
loop_
_entity.id
_entity.type
_entity.pdbx_description
1 polymer ?
#
loop_
_entity_poly.entity_id
_entity_poly.type
_entity_poly.pdbx_seq_one_letter_code
_entity_poly.pdbx_strand_id
1 'polypeptide(L)' 'MTTATTTPTSAPTFVAYAVRGEGDAAFWHRIGSAWAHQDGHGLSINLAAMPIGGRIVLRTPRKADDEGGAR' A
#
# COMPACT_ATOMS: atom_id res chain seq x y z
N MET A 1 13.42 29.34 11.28
CA MET A 1 13.34 28.07 10.53
C MET A 1 11.91 27.57 10.67
N THR A 2 11.15 27.56 9.59
CA THR A 2 9.69 27.37 9.61
C THR A 2 9.38 25.86 9.64
N THR A 3 8.89 25.36 10.76
CA THR A 3 8.41 23.97 10.87
C THR A 3 7.00 23.90 10.32
N ALA A 4 6.82 23.29 9.14
CA ALA A 4 5.51 22.98 8.59
C ALA A 4 4.91 21.79 9.35
N THR A 5 3.97 22.06 10.26
CA THR A 5 3.12 21.06 10.89
C THR A 5 2.19 20.46 9.82
N THR A 6 2.56 19.30 9.28
CA THR A 6 1.68 18.53 8.39
C THR A 6 0.73 17.71 9.25
N THR A 7 -0.54 18.10 9.23
CA THR A 7 -1.69 17.36 9.74
C THR A 7 -1.60 15.88 9.38
N PRO A 8 -1.82 14.92 10.32
CA PRO A 8 -1.81 13.51 9.99
C PRO A 8 -3.07 13.18 9.16
N THR A 9 -2.96 13.36 7.85
CA THR A 9 -3.98 12.87 6.91
C THR A 9 -4.08 11.37 7.12
N SER A 10 -5.18 10.89 7.71
CA SER A 10 -5.42 9.47 8.02
C SER A 10 -5.50 8.56 6.79
N ALA A 11 -5.15 9.07 5.60
CA ALA A 11 -5.09 8.30 4.38
C ALA A 11 -3.83 7.42 4.37
N PRO A 12 -3.95 6.15 3.96
CA PRO A 12 -2.81 5.27 3.83
C PRO A 12 -1.84 5.78 2.76
N THR A 13 -0.56 5.85 3.10
CA THR A 13 0.50 6.29 2.18
C THR A 13 0.76 5.24 1.11
N PHE A 14 0.55 3.96 1.43
CA PHE A 14 0.72 2.83 0.52
C PHE A 14 -0.37 1.79 0.69
N VAL A 15 -0.62 1.02 -0.37
CA VAL A 15 -1.47 -0.16 -0.40
C VAL A 15 -0.57 -1.39 -0.49
N ALA A 16 -0.86 -2.41 0.34
CA ALA A 16 -0.14 -3.66 0.34
C ALA A 16 -0.81 -4.69 -0.58
N TYR A 17 -0.03 -5.27 -1.48
CA TYR A 17 -0.46 -6.31 -2.42
C TYR A 17 0.32 -7.60 -2.18
N ALA A 18 -0.38 -8.73 -2.12
CA ALA A 18 0.22 -10.04 -2.34
C ALA A 18 0.36 -10.23 -3.85
N VAL A 19 1.59 -10.43 -4.32
CA VAL A 19 1.90 -10.68 -5.72
C VAL A 19 2.36 -12.12 -5.88
N ARG A 20 1.71 -12.85 -6.81
CA ARG A 20 2.09 -14.21 -7.20
C ARG A 20 2.27 -14.31 -8.71
N GLY A 21 3.26 -15.07 -9.16
CA GLY A 21 3.66 -15.11 -10.57
C GLY A 21 4.70 -14.03 -10.90
N GLU A 22 5.08 -13.97 -12.18
CA GLU A 22 6.12 -13.07 -12.70
C GLU A 22 5.65 -12.45 -14.03
N GLY A 23 6.15 -11.25 -14.34
CA GLY A 23 5.80 -10.53 -15.57
C GLY A 23 4.34 -10.06 -15.63
N ASP A 24 3.82 -9.91 -16.85
CA ASP A 24 2.47 -9.36 -17.11
C ASP A 24 1.32 -10.26 -16.62
N ALA A 25 1.60 -11.54 -16.34
CA ALA A 25 0.62 -12.50 -15.81
C ALA A 25 0.61 -12.56 -14.27
N ALA A 26 1.32 -11.65 -13.59
CA ALA A 26 1.35 -11.62 -12.14
C ALA A 26 -0.04 -11.29 -11.57
N PHE A 27 -0.47 -12.06 -10.57
CA PHE A 27 -1.70 -11.82 -9.83
C PHE A 27 -1.43 -10.86 -8.68
N TRP A 28 -2.15 -9.74 -8.65
CA TRP A 28 -2.04 -8.71 -7.62
C TRP A 28 -3.30 -8.72 -6.76
N HIS A 29 -3.17 -9.15 -5.51
CA HIS A 29 -4.28 -9.15 -4.57
C HIS A 29 -4.05 -8.13 -3.47
N ARG A 30 -4.97 -7.19 -3.29
CA ARG A 30 -4.87 -6.20 -2.22
C ARG A 30 -5.12 -6.88 -0.87
N ILE A 31 -4.11 -6.87 0.00
CA ILE A 31 -4.15 -7.52 1.31
C ILE A 31 -4.07 -6.55 2.49
N GLY A 32 -3.84 -5.26 2.23
CA GLY A 32 -3.75 -4.29 3.31
C GLY A 32 -3.34 -2.88 2.90
N SER A 33 -2.86 -2.14 3.88
CA SER A 33 -2.39 -0.77 3.72
C SER A 33 -1.20 -0.49 4.62
N ALA A 34 -0.39 0.50 4.25
CA ALA A 34 0.74 0.94 5.03
C ALA A 34 0.80 2.47 5.15
N TRP A 35 1.33 2.92 6.28
CA TRP A 35 1.47 4.33 6.64
C TRP A 35 2.93 4.62 6.95
N ALA A 36 3.43 5.72 6.40
CA ALA A 36 4.75 6.22 6.77
C ALA A 36 4.75 6.68 8.24
N HIS A 37 5.83 6.40 8.95
CA HIS A 37 6.04 6.91 10.29
C HIS A 37 6.29 8.42 10.25
N GLN A 38 6.02 9.11 11.36
CA GLN A 38 6.20 10.57 11.45
C GLN A 38 7.67 10.99 11.34
N ASP A 39 8.59 10.11 11.77
CA ASP A 39 10.03 10.31 11.66
C ASP A 39 10.57 10.10 10.23
N GLY A 40 9.75 9.57 9.32
CA GLY A 40 10.14 9.28 7.94
C GLY A 40 11.08 8.08 7.79
N HIS A 41 11.39 7.36 8.88
CA HIS A 41 12.36 6.26 8.90
C HIS A 41 11.71 4.87 8.93
N GLY A 42 10.38 4.81 8.80
CA GLY A 42 9.65 3.55 8.90
C GLY A 42 8.30 3.55 8.22
N LEU A 43 7.75 2.34 8.10
CA LEU A 43 6.41 2.05 7.60
C LEU A 43 5.71 1.11 8.58
N SER A 44 4.49 1.47 8.97
CA SER A 44 3.58 0.56 9.66
C SER A 44 2.66 -0.08 8.63
N ILE A 45 2.56 -1.41 8.61
CA ILE A 45 1.72 -2.16 7.67
C ILE A 45 0.61 -2.85 8.45
N ASN A 46 -0.64 -2.69 8.02
CA ASN A 46 -1.76 -3.48 8.50
C ASN A 46 -2.22 -4.45 7.40
N LEU A 47 -2.27 -5.74 7.72
CA LEU A 47 -2.60 -6.81 6.81
C LEU A 47 -3.93 -7.47 7.22
N ALA A 48 -4.88 -7.50 6.31
CA ALA A 48 -6.12 -8.27 6.47
C ALA A 48 -5.92 -9.77 6.18
N ALA A 49 -4.88 -10.11 5.41
CA ALA A 49 -4.53 -11.48 5.10
C ALA A 49 -3.01 -11.64 5.01
N MET A 50 -2.51 -12.79 5.47
CA MET A 50 -1.11 -13.17 5.34
C MET A 50 -0.96 -14.10 4.13
N PRO A 51 -0.19 -13.73 3.10
CA PRO A 51 0.05 -14.61 1.97
C PRO A 51 0.93 -15.78 2.40
N ILE A 52 0.48 -17.00 2.11
CA ILE A 52 1.22 -18.26 2.36
C ILE A 52 2.41 -18.47 1.40
N GLY A 53 2.67 -17.52 0.51
CA GLY A 53 3.80 -17.52 -0.43
C GLY A 53 3.75 -16.34 -1.41
N GLY A 54 4.83 -16.16 -2.17
CA GLY A 54 5.00 -15.02 -3.07
C GLY A 54 5.66 -13.83 -2.37
N ARG A 55 5.32 -12.60 -2.80
CA ARG A 55 5.92 -11.37 -2.27
C ARG A 55 4.86 -10.34 -1.90
N ILE A 56 5.11 -9.57 -0.84
CA ILE A 56 4.29 -8.41 -0.49
C ILE A 56 4.92 -7.18 -1.13
N VAL A 57 4.13 -6.43 -1.89
CA VAL A 57 4.56 -5.20 -2.57
C VAL A 57 3.73 -4.04 -2.06
N LEU A 58 4.40 -2.99 -1.59
CA LEU A 58 3.76 -1.73 -1.22
C LEU A 58 3.78 -0.79 -2.42
N ARG A 59 2.63 -0.21 -2.76
CA ARG A 59 2.50 0.77 -3.85
C ARG A 59 1.72 1.98 -3.38
N THR A 60 2.04 3.16 -3.89
CA THR A 60 1.22 4.34 -3.65
C THR A 60 -0.21 4.09 -4.16
N PRO A 61 -1.24 4.54 -3.43
CA PRO A 61 -2.60 4.45 -3.93
C PRO A 61 -2.66 5.23 -5.25
N ARG A 62 -3.12 4.57 -6.32
CA ARG A 62 -3.46 5.26 -7.56
C ARG A 62 -4.60 6.21 -7.22
N LYS A 63 -4.51 7.48 -7.65
CA LYS A 63 -5.64 8.42 -7.53
C LYS A 63 -6.88 7.75 -8.11
N ALA A 64 -8.02 7.95 -7.46
CA ALA A 64 -9.31 7.39 -7.85
C ALA A 64 -9.78 7.96 -9.20
N ASP A 65 -9.17 7.47 -10.28
CA ASP A 65 -9.62 7.61 -11.67
C ASP A 65 -9.50 6.24 -12.40
N ASP A 66 -9.47 5.13 -11.65
CA ASP A 66 -9.53 3.77 -12.20
C ASP A 66 -10.49 2.94 -11.33
N GLU A 67 -11.77 3.32 -11.41
CA GLU A 67 -12.90 2.45 -11.15
C GLU A 67 -12.92 1.39 -12.25
N GLY A 68 -12.38 0.19 -11.97
CA GLY A 68 -12.31 -0.87 -12.98
C GLY A 68 -11.97 -2.23 -12.40
N GLY A 69 -13.01 -3.05 -12.16
CA GLY A 69 -12.89 -4.51 -12.21
C GLY A 69 -13.16 -5.27 -10.92
N ALA A 70 -14.37 -5.16 -10.37
CA ALA A 70 -15.00 -6.24 -9.62
C ALA A 70 -16.30 -6.64 -10.33
N ARG A 71 -16.16 -7.53 -11.31
CA ARG A 71 -17.19 -8.48 -11.77
C ARG A 71 -16.49 -9.77 -12.16
#